data_AF-A0A0F9EWQ4-F1
#
_entry.id   AF-A0A0F9EWQ4-F1
#
_cell.length_a   1.000
_cell.length_b   1.000
_cell.length_c   1.000
_cell.angle_alpha   90.00
_cell.angle_beta   90.00
_cell.angle_gamma   90.00
#
_symmetry.space_group_name_H-M   'P 1'
#
loop_
_entity.id
_entity.type
_entity.pdbx_description
1 polymer ?
#
loop_
_entity_poly.entity_id
_entity_poly.type
_entity_poly.pdbx_seq_one_letter_code
_entity_poly.pdbx_strand_id
1 'polypeptide(L)'
;PLLASDERSQDSALIALPDTCVALREGRNCYADIELNWQQDSIGNYCLRDATSKHIMQCWLRQKSGQLNYAFDSVESISFELINSDTGKTIAATQVQLQWVYQNRQKKRRWRLF
;
A
#
# COMPACT_ATOMS: atom_id res chain seq x y z
N PRO A 1 20.88 0.43 -22.24
CA PRO A 1 19.40 0.52 -22.30
C PRO A 1 18.88 1.32 -21.10
N LEU A 2 18.45 2.54 -21.38
CA LEU A 2 18.07 3.57 -20.43
C LEU A 2 16.55 3.77 -20.47
N LEU A 3 16.01 4.18 -19.31
CA LEU A 3 14.71 4.82 -19.05
C LEU A 3 13.48 3.90 -18.93
N ALA A 4 13.05 3.70 -17.68
CA ALA A 4 11.64 3.68 -17.34
C ALA A 4 11.41 4.84 -16.36
N SER A 5 10.67 5.83 -16.83
CA SER A 5 10.33 7.08 -16.17
C SER A 5 9.48 6.82 -14.93
N ASP A 6 9.99 7.20 -13.75
CA ASP A 6 9.16 7.30 -12.54
C ASP A 6 8.66 8.75 -12.46
N GLU A 7 7.54 9.04 -13.12
CA GLU A 7 6.81 10.30 -12.94
C GLU A 7 6.11 10.27 -11.58
N ARG A 8 6.80 10.74 -10.53
CA ARG A 8 6.16 11.04 -9.24
C ARG A 8 5.85 12.52 -9.12
N SER A 9 4.67 12.87 -9.59
CA SER A 9 4.04 14.18 -9.49
C SER A 9 3.76 14.57 -8.02
N GLN A 10 4.55 15.52 -7.52
CA GLN A 10 4.16 16.66 -6.67
C GLN A 10 3.37 16.40 -5.36
N ASP A 11 4.11 16.24 -4.27
CA ASP A 11 3.86 16.62 -2.85
C ASP A 11 2.43 16.52 -2.28
N SER A 12 1.75 15.42 -2.55
CA SER A 12 0.64 14.95 -1.72
C SER A 12 1.05 13.64 -1.07
N ALA A 13 1.48 13.72 0.19
CA ALA A 13 2.01 12.57 0.89
C ALA A 13 0.85 11.76 1.53
N LEU A 14 0.67 10.52 1.05
CA LEU A 14 0.02 9.44 1.76
C LEU A 14 1.11 8.41 2.10
N ILE A 15 1.28 8.11 3.38
CA ILE A 15 2.37 7.28 3.89
C ILE A 15 1.77 6.12 4.70
N ALA A 16 2.25 4.91 4.43
CA ALA A 16 1.96 3.73 5.22
C ALA A 16 3.17 3.38 6.10
N LEU A 17 2.95 3.14 7.39
CA LEU A 17 4.00 2.75 8.33
C LEU A 17 3.57 1.52 9.14
N PRO A 18 4.26 0.37 9.01
CA PRO A 18 5.27 0.07 7.98
C PRO A 18 4.66 0.02 6.57
N ASP A 19 5.49 0.26 5.55
CA ASP A 19 5.11 0.10 4.14
C ASP A 19 5.32 -1.34 3.63
N THR A 20 5.83 -2.22 4.50
CA THR A 20 6.17 -3.60 4.18
C THR A 20 5.66 -4.53 5.27
N CYS A 21 4.93 -5.57 4.87
CA CYS A 21 4.50 -6.65 5.73
C CYS A 21 5.30 -7.92 5.39
N VAL A 22 5.96 -8.52 6.38
CA VAL A 22 6.79 -9.71 6.17
C VAL A 22 6.11 -10.96 6.73
N ALA A 23 5.77 -11.90 5.85
CA ALA A 23 5.27 -13.21 6.25
C ALA A 23 6.34 -14.29 6.13
N LEU A 24 6.34 -15.24 7.08
CA LEU A 24 7.38 -16.28 7.18
C LEU A 24 7.40 -17.24 5.99
N ARG A 25 6.23 -17.63 5.48
CA ARG A 25 6.07 -18.61 4.39
C ARG A 25 5.11 -18.08 3.36
N GLU A 26 5.47 -18.27 2.09
CA GLU A 26 4.62 -17.96 0.94
C GLU A 26 3.22 -18.57 1.06
N GLY A 27 2.21 -17.78 0.68
CA GLY A 27 0.79 -18.18 0.70
C GLY A 27 0.12 -18.12 2.07
N ARG A 28 0.74 -17.50 3.08
CA ARG A 28 0.11 -17.20 4.37
C ARG A 28 -0.22 -15.73 4.48
N ASN A 29 -1.32 -15.42 5.16
CA ASN A 29 -1.66 -14.05 5.48
C ASN A 29 -0.51 -13.40 6.27
N CYS A 30 -0.15 -12.19 5.87
CA CYS A 30 0.70 -11.33 6.67
C CYS A 30 -0.17 -10.44 7.54
N TYR A 31 0.23 -10.34 8.81
CA TYR A 31 -0.47 -9.57 9.82
C TYR A 31 0.43 -8.43 10.27
N ALA A 32 -0.05 -7.19 10.13
CA ALA A 32 0.64 -6.01 10.63
C ALA A 32 -0.36 -4.91 10.97
N ASP A 33 -0.09 -4.18 12.05
CA ASP A 33 -0.79 -2.92 12.31
C ASP A 33 -0.11 -1.83 11.50
N ILE A 34 -0.84 -1.29 10.51
CA ILE A 34 -0.35 -0.26 9.60
C ILE A 34 -0.98 1.07 9.97
N GLU A 35 -0.15 2.08 10.10
CA GLU A 35 -0.58 3.46 10.25
C GLU A 35 -0.57 4.16 8.89
N LEU A 36 -1.75 4.55 8.41
CA LEU A 36 -1.93 5.31 7.18
C LEU A 36 -2.08 6.79 7.54
N ASN A 37 -1.10 7.59 7.14
CA ASN A 37 -1.04 9.03 7.41
C ASN A 37 -1.09 9.81 6.12
N TRP A 38 -1.86 10.89 6.10
CA TRP A 38 -1.88 11.81 4.98
C TRP A 38 -1.88 13.27 5.43
N GLN A 39 -1.29 14.11 4.58
CA GLN A 39 -1.28 15.56 4.76
C GLN A 39 -1.42 16.27 3.41
N GLN A 40 -2.12 17.40 3.43
CA GLN A 40 -2.43 18.26 2.29
C GLN A 40 -2.19 19.72 2.69
N ASP A 41 -1.89 20.56 1.69
CA ASP A 41 -1.67 21.99 1.91
C ASP A 41 -2.98 22.75 2.15
N SER A 42 -4.08 22.29 1.56
CA SER A 42 -5.40 22.89 1.66
C SER A 42 -6.35 22.09 2.53
N ILE A 43 -7.29 22.80 3.14
CA ILE A 43 -8.40 22.18 3.86
C ILE A 43 -9.42 21.71 2.82
N GLY A 44 -9.85 20.46 2.92
CA GLY A 44 -10.78 19.85 1.99
C GLY A 44 -11.48 18.63 2.55
N ASN A 45 -12.26 17.96 1.69
CA ASN A 45 -12.89 16.69 2.00
C ASN A 45 -12.10 15.58 1.34
N TYR A 46 -11.56 14.67 2.14
CA TYR A 46 -10.66 13.62 1.68
C TYR A 46 -11.15 12.26 2.17
N CYS A 47 -11.12 11.26 1.31
CA CYS A 47 -11.40 9.87 1.68
C CYS A 47 -10.21 8.98 1.35
N LEU A 48 -9.88 8.10 2.27
CA LEU A 48 -8.97 6.98 2.06
C LEU A 48 -9.79 5.78 1.57
N ARG A 49 -9.29 5.12 0.52
CA ARG A 49 -9.93 3.93 -0.05
C ARG A 49 -8.91 2.88 -0.44
N ASP A 50 -9.38 1.64 -0.51
CA ASP A 50 -8.67 0.57 -1.18
C ASP A 50 -8.65 0.83 -2.69
N ALA A 51 -7.48 0.72 -3.32
CA ALA A 51 -7.30 1.05 -4.72
C ALA A 51 -7.94 0.03 -5.68
N THR A 52 -8.13 -1.22 -5.23
CA THR A 52 -8.61 -2.32 -6.06
C THR A 52 -10.13 -2.41 -6.01
N SER A 53 -10.68 -2.60 -4.82
CA SER A 53 -12.11 -2.70 -4.55
C SER A 53 -12.84 -1.35 -4.62
N LYS A 54 -12.09 -0.23 -4.56
CA LYS A 54 -12.61 1.14 -4.43
C LYS A 54 -13.45 1.34 -3.17
N HIS A 55 -13.34 0.44 -2.19
CA HIS A 55 -14.02 0.54 -0.91
C HIS A 55 -13.49 1.73 -0.10
N ILE A 56 -14.39 2.64 0.29
CA ILE A 56 -14.08 3.78 1.14
C ILE A 56 -13.89 3.29 2.58
N MET A 57 -12.68 3.49 3.12
CA MET A 57 -12.31 3.04 4.46
C MET A 57 -12.61 4.12 5.51
N GLN A 58 -12.21 5.36 5.23
CA GLN A 58 -12.44 6.50 6.12
C GLN A 58 -12.45 7.80 5.33
N CYS A 59 -13.28 8.75 5.76
CA CYS A 59 -13.29 10.11 5.23
C CYS A 59 -13.09 11.13 6.34
N TRP A 60 -12.43 12.23 5.99
CA TRP A 60 -12.25 13.41 6.81
C TRP A 60 -12.82 14.61 6.08
N LEU A 61 -13.72 15.34 6.76
CA LEU A 61 -14.38 16.51 6.21
C LEU A 61 -13.75 17.78 6.76
N ARG A 62 -13.47 18.74 5.88
CA ARG A 62 -12.81 20.02 6.23
C ARG A 62 -11.55 19.82 7.07
N GLN A 63 -10.73 18.85 6.67
CA GLN A 63 -9.43 18.58 7.28
C GLN A 63 -8.33 18.79 6.25
N LYS A 64 -7.09 18.96 6.72
CA LYS A 64 -5.88 19.00 5.88
C LYS A 64 -4.91 17.86 6.18
N SER A 65 -5.23 17.02 7.17
CA SER A 65 -4.44 15.85 7.55
C SER A 65 -5.33 14.83 8.24
N GLY A 66 -4.88 13.57 8.27
CA GLY A 66 -5.58 12.51 8.97
C GLY A 66 -4.72 11.26 9.11
N GLN A 67 -5.14 10.40 10.03
CA GLN A 67 -4.50 9.14 10.35
C GLN A 67 -5.57 8.05 10.48
N LEU A 68 -5.29 6.87 9.93
CA LEU A 68 -6.06 5.65 10.15
C LEU A 68 -5.12 4.52 10.57
N ASN A 69 -5.45 3.83 11.66
CA ASN A 69 -4.83 2.56 12.00
C ASN A 69 -5.59 1.43 11.32
N TYR A 70 -4.89 0.63 10.52
CA TYR A 70 -5.45 -0.44 9.72
C TYR A 70 -4.77 -1.77 10.07
N ALA A 71 -5.57 -2.74 10.48
CA ALA A 71 -5.09 -4.11 10.67
C ALA A 71 -4.94 -4.78 9.31
N PHE A 72 -3.71 -4.81 8.79
CA PHE A 72 -3.39 -5.47 7.53
C PHE A 72 -3.42 -6.98 7.75
N ASP A 73 -4.29 -7.64 6.99
CA ASP A 73 -4.45 -9.09 6.97
C ASP A 73 -4.65 -9.51 5.51
N SER A 74 -3.54 -9.82 4.83
CA SER A 74 -3.58 -10.14 3.40
C SER A 74 -2.50 -11.11 2.96
N VAL A 75 -2.83 -11.89 1.93
CA VAL A 75 -1.91 -12.75 1.17
C VAL A 75 -1.30 -12.06 -0.06
N GLU A 76 -1.68 -10.80 -0.29
CA GLU A 76 -1.23 -9.95 -1.40
C GLU A 76 -0.91 -8.52 -0.92
N SER A 77 -0.09 -7.80 -1.67
CA SER A 77 0.16 -6.36 -1.43
C SER A 77 -1.11 -5.55 -1.68
N ILE A 78 -1.44 -4.61 -0.79
CA ILE A 78 -2.61 -3.74 -0.92
C ILE A 78 -2.17 -2.31 -1.19
N SER A 79 -2.79 -1.68 -2.19
CA SER A 79 -2.61 -0.27 -2.51
C SER A 79 -3.75 0.56 -1.96
N PHE A 80 -3.42 1.69 -1.37
CA PHE A 80 -4.35 2.67 -0.80
C PHE A 80 -4.31 3.97 -1.59
N GLU A 81 -5.46 4.58 -1.78
CA GLU A 81 -5.61 5.86 -2.47
C GLU A 81 -6.27 6.88 -1.54
N LEU A 82 -5.72 8.10 -1.51
CA LEU A 82 -6.40 9.27 -0.96
C LEU A 82 -7.09 10.00 -2.12
N ILE A 83 -8.40 10.17 -2.01
CA ILE A 83 -9.21 10.90 -2.98
C ILE A 83 -9.78 12.18 -2.40
N ASN A 84 -9.95 13.21 -3.22
CA ASN A 84 -10.79 14.35 -2.89
C ASN A 84 -12.25 13.98 -3.13
N SER A 85 -13.09 14.03 -2.10
CA SER A 85 -14.49 13.59 -2.19
C SER A 85 -15.36 14.50 -3.04
N ASP A 86 -15.01 15.79 -3.15
CA ASP A 86 -15.78 16.78 -3.90
C ASP A 86 -15.56 16.64 -5.42
N THR A 87 -14.34 16.27 -5.83
CA THR A 87 -13.93 16.15 -7.24
C THR A 87 -13.79 14.71 -7.73
N GLY A 88 -13.75 13.74 -6.82
CA GLY A 88 -13.51 12.32 -7.11
C GLY A 88 -12.07 11.99 -7.55
N LYS A 89 -11.16 12.97 -7.56
CA LYS A 89 -9.79 12.79 -8.04
C LYS A 89 -8.94 12.08 -6.99
N THR A 90 -8.10 11.13 -7.44
CA THR A 90 -7.00 10.59 -6.63
C THR A 90 -5.90 11.64 -6.51
N ILE A 91 -5.48 11.91 -5.28
CA ILE A 91 -4.48 12.94 -4.97
C ILE A 91 -3.16 12.31 -4.53
N ALA A 92 -3.23 11.18 -3.82
CA ALA A 92 -2.06 10.45 -3.37
C ALA A 92 -2.35 8.95 -3.35
N ALA A 93 -1.30 8.14 -3.43
CA ALA A 93 -1.38 6.69 -3.30
C ALA A 93 -0.17 6.15 -2.56
N THR A 94 -0.35 5.04 -1.85
CA THR A 94 0.72 4.28 -1.20
C THR A 94 0.42 2.79 -1.28
N GLN A 95 1.41 1.96 -1.03
CA GLN A 95 1.26 0.51 -1.08
C GLN A 95 1.94 -0.15 0.10
N VAL A 96 1.23 -1.06 0.76
CA VAL A 96 1.84 -1.98 1.72
C VAL A 96 2.27 -3.23 0.96
N GLN A 97 3.58 -3.42 0.86
CA GLN A 97 4.20 -4.51 0.12
C GLN A 97 4.26 -5.78 0.96
N LEU A 98 3.75 -6.88 0.42
CA LEU A 98 3.93 -8.19 1.02
C LEU A 98 5.29 -8.78 0.62
N GLN A 99 6.11 -9.15 1.61
CA GLN A 99 7.38 -9.82 1.41
C GLN A 99 7.44 -11.17 2.15
N TRP A 100 8.12 -12.13 1.53
CA TRP A 100 8.28 -13.48 2.05
C TRP A 100 9.73 -13.73 2.47
N VAL A 101 9.93 -14.26 3.69
CA VAL A 101 11.27 -14.66 4.16
C VAL A 101 11.75 -15.91 3.43
N TYR A 102 10.93 -16.96 3.41
CA TYR A 102 11.25 -18.21 2.72
C TYR A 102 10.42 -18.34 1.45
N GLN A 103 11.05 -18.05 0.32
CA GLN A 103 10.49 -18.33 -1.00
C GLN A 103 10.76 -19.79 -1.34
N ASN A 104 9.73 -20.51 -1.80
CA ASN A 104 9.84 -21.94 -2.08
C ASN A 104 10.54 -22.17 -3.43
N ARG A 105 11.83 -21.86 -3.52
CA ARG A 105 12.63 -22.10 -4.72
C ARG A 105 12.87 -23.59 -4.86
N GLN A 106 12.12 -24.25 -5.74
CA GLN A 106 12.42 -25.63 -6.12
C GLN A 106 13.83 -25.70 -6.71
N LYS A 107 14.79 -26.19 -5.93
CA LYS A 107 16.11 -26.58 -6.45
C LYS A 107 15.88 -27.72 -7.44
N LYS A 108 16.03 -27.45 -8.74
CA LYS A 108 16.12 -28.50 -9.78
C LYS A 108 17.25 -29.45 -9.39
N ARG A 109 16.93 -30.62 -8.85
CA ARG A 109 17.91 -31.68 -8.57
C ARG A 109 18.41 -32.22 -9.90
N ARG A 110 19.66 -31.93 -10.24
CA ARG A 110 20.36 -32.65 -11.31
C ARG A 110 20.87 -33.95 -10.71
N TRP A 111 20.28 -35.08 -11.10
CA TRP A 111 20.83 -36.40 -10.79
C TRP A 111 22.28 -36.46 -11.30
N ARG A 112 23.22 -36.82 -10.42
CA ARG A 112 24.55 -37.26 -10.82
C ARG A 112 24.55 -38.78 -10.71
N LEU A 113 24.78 -39.46 -11.83
CA LEU A 113 25.03 -40.90 -11.86
C LEU A 113 26.46 -41.12 -11.34
N PHE A 114 26.62 -42.04 -10.38
CA PHE A 114 27.91 -42.48 -9.85
C PHE A 114 28.49 -43.58 -10.73
#